data_AF-A0A951H4E3-F1
#
_entry.id   AF-A0A951H4E3-F1
#
_cell.length_a   1.000
_cell.length_b   1.000
_cell.length_c   1.000
_cell.angle_alpha   90.00
_cell.angle_beta   90.00
_cell.angle_gamma   90.00
#
_symmetry.space_group_name_H-M   'P 1'
#
loop_
_entity.id
_entity.type
_entity.pdbx_description
1 polymer ?
#
loop_
_entity_poly.entity_id
_entity_poly.type
_entity_poly.pdbx_seq_one_letter_code
_entity_poly.pdbx_strand_id
1 'polypeptide(L)'
;MDELQAGDKVVELGAMVRSVTVATGSISSTLLLFLARQSLGSCLTAFLIGAITGFIIGLLLSRLLYADGKGNVKIVKATPANFPITVSAALKGGTCQTVVVLIGLGLSGKIVAWPLTVEVVSGVNLLIALAIARLSLL
;
A
#
# COMPACT_ATOMS: atom_id res chain seq x y z
N MET A 1 2.40 5.45 26.10
CA MET A 1 2.33 4.20 25.31
C MET A 1 1.79 3.18 26.28
N ASP A 2 0.61 2.64 26.01
CA ASP A 2 0.04 1.60 26.87
C ASP A 2 0.98 0.39 26.87
N GLU A 3 1.26 -0.16 28.06
CA GLU A 3 2.02 -1.40 28.16
C GLU A 3 1.26 -2.53 27.47
N LEU A 4 1.93 -3.19 26.53
CA LEU A 4 1.42 -4.37 25.84
C LEU A 4 1.34 -5.53 26.83
N GLN A 5 0.16 -6.13 27.00
CA GLN A 5 -0.01 -7.30 27.86
C GLN A 5 -0.02 -8.59 27.04
N ALA A 6 0.40 -9.70 27.66
CA ALA A 6 0.27 -11.02 27.06
C ALA A 6 -1.22 -11.32 26.76
N GLY A 7 -1.52 -11.64 25.50
CA GLY A 7 -2.90 -11.85 25.01
C GLY A 7 -3.48 -10.66 24.23
N ASP A 8 -2.80 -9.51 24.21
CA ASP A 8 -3.22 -8.38 23.37
C ASP A 8 -3.03 -8.67 21.88
N LYS A 9 -4.05 -8.35 21.08
CA LYS A 9 -3.89 -8.30 19.62
C LYS A 9 -3.00 -7.11 19.26
N VAL A 10 -1.95 -7.36 18.48
CA VAL A 10 -0.97 -6.36 18.06
C VAL A 10 -0.91 -6.25 16.55
N VAL A 11 -0.72 -5.02 16.06
CA VAL A 11 -0.48 -4.71 14.65
C VAL A 11 0.90 -4.10 14.51
N GLU A 12 1.72 -4.71 13.66
CA GLU A 12 2.99 -4.12 13.24
C GLU A 12 2.72 -3.08 12.15
N LEU A 13 2.90 -1.79 12.44
CA LEU A 13 2.65 -0.71 11.48
C LEU A 13 3.54 -0.83 10.24
N GLY A 14 4.76 -1.35 10.38
CA GLY A 14 5.64 -1.60 9.24
C GLY A 14 5.11 -2.70 8.31
N ALA A 15 4.61 -3.82 8.87
CA ALA A 15 3.97 -4.87 8.09
C ALA A 15 2.68 -4.37 7.41
N MET A 16 1.91 -3.53 8.10
CA MET A 16 0.72 -2.85 7.57
C MET A 16 1.04 -2.02 6.33
N VAL A 17 2.08 -1.17 6.41
CA VAL A 17 2.52 -0.35 5.28
C VAL A 17 2.96 -1.23 4.13
N ARG A 18 3.75 -2.28 4.38
CA ARG A 18 4.22 -3.20 3.34
C ARG A 18 3.08 -3.89 2.61
N SER A 19 2.13 -4.48 3.34
CA SER A 19 1.01 -5.22 2.73
C SER A 19 0.13 -4.31 1.88
N VAL A 20 -0.19 -3.11 2.36
CA VAL A 20 -0.96 -2.11 1.61
C VAL A 20 -0.19 -1.65 0.37
N THR A 21 1.10 -1.36 0.49
CA THR A 21 1.91 -0.89 -0.63
C THR A 21 2.03 -1.95 -1.73
N VAL A 22 2.20 -3.23 -1.36
CA VAL A 22 2.21 -4.37 -2.29
C VAL A 22 0.85 -4.54 -2.97
N ALA A 23 -0.23 -4.57 -2.19
CA ALA A 23 -1.58 -4.77 -2.72
C ALA A 23 -2.01 -3.62 -3.65
N THR A 24 -1.77 -2.36 -3.25
CA THR A 24 -2.04 -1.20 -4.09
C THR A 24 -1.19 -1.25 -5.35
N GLY A 25 0.11 -1.55 -5.24
CA GLY A 25 1.01 -1.63 -6.39
C GLY A 25 0.58 -2.68 -7.41
N SER A 26 0.22 -3.88 -6.96
CA SER A 26 -0.19 -4.98 -7.83
C SER A 26 -1.56 -4.73 -8.47
N ILE A 27 -2.57 -4.36 -7.67
CA ILE A 27 -3.94 -4.14 -8.14
C ILE A 27 -3.99 -2.94 -9.08
N SER A 28 -3.38 -1.81 -8.73
CA SER A 28 -3.40 -0.62 -9.58
C SER A 28 -2.66 -0.84 -10.90
N SER A 29 -1.50 -1.51 -10.90
CA SER A 29 -0.76 -1.79 -12.14
C SER A 29 -1.53 -2.71 -13.08
N THR A 30 -2.14 -3.78 -12.53
CA THR A 30 -2.98 -4.70 -13.31
C THR A 30 -4.23 -4.01 -13.82
N LEU A 31 -4.93 -3.24 -12.99
CA LEU A 31 -6.15 -2.55 -13.35
C LEU A 31 -5.91 -1.55 -14.49
N LEU A 32 -4.80 -0.82 -14.45
CA LEU A 32 -4.46 0.16 -15.49
C LEU A 32 -4.16 -0.50 -16.83
N LEU A 33 -3.42 -1.62 -16.85
CA LEU A 33 -3.15 -2.36 -18.09
C LEU A 33 -4.37 -3.11 -18.61
N PHE A 34 -5.23 -3.59 -17.71
CA PHE A 34 -6.51 -4.18 -18.06
C PHE A 34 -7.44 -3.14 -18.71
N LEU A 35 -7.53 -1.94 -18.14
CA LEU A 35 -8.29 -0.82 -18.72
C LEU A 35 -7.70 -0.36 -20.07
N ALA A 36 -6.38 -0.46 -20.24
CA ALA A 36 -5.71 -0.23 -21.51
C ALA A 36 -5.89 -1.37 -22.54
N ARG A 37 -6.76 -2.35 -22.25
CA ARG A 37 -7.08 -3.51 -23.11
C ARG A 37 -5.86 -4.33 -23.54
N GLN A 38 -4.85 -4.41 -22.67
CA GLN A 38 -3.67 -5.23 -22.93
C GLN A 38 -3.96 -6.73 -22.73
N SER A 39 -3.06 -7.57 -23.26
CA SER A 39 -3.18 -9.03 -23.09
C SER A 39 -3.17 -9.44 -21.61
N LEU A 40 -3.79 -10.58 -21.30
CA LEU A 40 -3.77 -11.15 -19.94
C LEU A 40 -2.34 -11.42 -19.45
N GLY A 41 -1.43 -11.82 -20.34
CA GLY A 41 -0.01 -12.00 -20.02
C GLY A 41 0.65 -10.70 -19.56
N SER A 42 0.37 -9.59 -20.25
CA SER A 42 0.86 -8.26 -19.86
C SER A 42 0.29 -7.82 -18.50
N CYS A 43 -1.00 -8.10 -18.24
CA CYS A 43 -1.64 -7.83 -16.96
C CYS A 43 -1.00 -8.61 -15.80
N LEU A 44 -0.63 -9.87 -16.03
CA LEU A 44 0.07 -10.70 -15.06
C LEU A 44 1.50 -10.19 -14.79
N THR A 45 2.26 -9.86 -15.83
CA THR A 45 3.60 -9.30 -15.65
C THR A 45 3.58 -8.00 -14.85
N ALA A 46 2.57 -7.15 -15.07
CA ALA A 46 2.42 -5.93 -14.32
C ALA A 46 1.90 -6.12 -12.90
N PHE A 47 1.10 -7.15 -12.65
CA PHE A 47 0.77 -7.55 -11.29
C PHE A 47 2.04 -7.85 -10.50
N LEU A 48 2.94 -8.65 -11.08
CA LEU A 48 4.20 -9.05 -10.45
C LEU A 48 5.15 -7.87 -10.27
N ILE A 49 5.36 -7.05 -11.30
CA ILE A 49 6.20 -5.86 -11.21
C ILE A 49 5.63 -4.87 -10.18
N GLY A 50 4.31 -4.68 -10.17
CA GLY A 50 3.61 -3.85 -9.19
C GLY A 50 3.78 -4.36 -7.76
N ALA A 51 3.71 -5.67 -7.55
CA ALA A 51 3.94 -6.29 -6.26
C ALA A 51 5.40 -6.14 -5.79
N ILE A 52 6.38 -6.36 -6.68
CA ILE A 52 7.82 -6.24 -6.36
C ILE A 52 8.17 -4.79 -6.01
N THR A 53 7.76 -3.83 -6.84
CA THR A 53 8.00 -2.40 -6.58
C THR A 53 7.31 -1.95 -5.30
N GLY A 54 6.05 -2.37 -5.10
CA GLY A 54 5.30 -2.11 -3.86
C GLY A 54 5.95 -2.72 -2.62
N PHE A 55 6.58 -3.89 -2.75
CA PHE A 55 7.33 -4.50 -1.65
C PHE A 55 8.57 -3.67 -1.31
N ILE A 56 9.37 -3.28 -2.30
CA ILE A 56 10.59 -2.49 -2.11
C ILE A 56 10.23 -1.15 -1.45
N ILE A 57 9.22 -0.45 -1.96
CA ILE A 57 8.78 0.85 -1.43
C ILE A 57 8.19 0.69 -0.03
N GLY A 58 7.36 -0.33 0.19
CA GLY A 58 6.79 -0.62 1.50
C GLY A 58 7.88 -0.93 2.53
N LEU A 59 8.93 -1.63 2.14
CA LEU A 59 10.07 -1.93 3.00
C LEU A 59 10.85 -0.66 3.34
N LEU A 60 11.08 0.21 2.35
CA LEU A 60 11.76 1.49 2.52
C LEU A 60 10.97 2.44 3.43
N LEU A 61 9.65 2.56 3.21
CA LEU A 61 8.76 3.37 4.05
C LEU A 61 8.63 2.81 5.46
N SER A 62 8.55 1.49 5.62
CA SER A 62 8.51 0.87 6.95
C SER A 62 9.77 1.20 7.76
N ARG A 63 10.93 1.26 7.10
CA ARG A 63 12.19 1.64 7.75
C ARG A 63 12.28 3.14 7.99
N LEU A 64 11.88 3.97 7.03
CA LEU A 64 12.01 5.42 7.12
C LEU A 64 11.05 6.03 8.15
N LEU A 65 9.82 5.51 8.25
CA LEU A 65 8.75 6.10 9.05
C LEU A 65 8.50 5.38 10.37
N TYR A 66 8.86 4.09 10.46
CA TYR A 66 8.43 3.22 11.56
C TYR A 66 9.55 2.34 12.15
N ALA A 67 10.79 2.46 11.68
CA ALA A 67 11.92 1.90 12.41
C ALA A 67 12.33 2.87 13.52
N ASP A 68 12.47 2.35 14.72
CA ASP A 68 13.20 3.02 15.79
C ASP A 68 14.70 3.06 15.43
N GLY A 69 15.50 3.94 16.06
CA GLY A 69 16.95 4.07 15.82
C GLY A 69 17.76 2.77 16.04
N LYS A 70 17.12 1.73 16.61
CA LYS A 70 17.65 0.37 16.80
C LYS A 70 17.16 -0.65 15.75
N GLY A 71 16.40 -0.22 14.73
CA GLY A 71 15.85 -1.09 13.69
C GLY A 71 14.57 -1.83 14.07
N ASN A 72 14.01 -1.58 15.26
CA ASN A 72 12.77 -2.21 15.71
C ASN A 72 11.55 -1.55 15.05
N VAL A 73 10.60 -2.36 14.62
CA VAL A 73 9.39 -1.89 13.94
C VAL A 73 8.35 -1.44 14.96
N LYS A 74 7.69 -0.31 14.71
CA LYS A 74 6.65 0.22 15.62
C LYS A 74 5.42 -0.70 15.67
N ILE A 75 5.19 -1.29 16.84
CA ILE A 75 4.03 -2.15 17.13
C ILE A 75 2.99 -1.33 17.89
N VAL A 76 1.72 -1.47 17.52
CA VAL A 76 0.59 -0.83 18.21
C VAL A 76 -0.48 -1.86 18.56
N LYS A 77 -1.22 -1.62 19.64
CA LYS A 77 -2.35 -2.47 20.02
C LYS A 77 -3.48 -2.35 18.99
N ALA A 78 -4.04 -3.49 18.59
CA ALA A 78 -5.13 -3.61 17.63
C ALA A 78 -6.46 -3.21 18.28
N THR A 79 -6.61 -1.92 18.57
CA THR A 79 -7.79 -1.36 19.23
C THR A 79 -8.47 -0.36 18.29
N PRO A 80 -9.80 -0.21 18.32
CA PRO A 80 -10.51 0.79 17.51
C PRO A 80 -9.95 2.22 17.69
N ALA A 81 -9.44 2.55 18.88
CA ALA A 81 -8.76 3.83 19.15
C ALA A 81 -7.50 4.06 18.30
N ASN A 82 -6.78 3.00 17.92
CA ASN A 82 -5.58 3.08 17.08
C ASN A 82 -5.88 2.92 15.59
N PHE A 83 -7.14 2.66 15.22
CA PHE A 83 -7.57 2.53 13.82
C PHE A 83 -7.18 3.72 12.94
N PRO A 84 -7.31 5.00 13.37
CA PRO A 84 -6.91 6.13 12.54
C PRO A 84 -5.40 6.15 12.25
N ILE A 85 -4.58 5.68 13.18
CA ILE A 85 -3.12 5.60 13.04
C ILE A 85 -2.78 4.52 12.01
N THR A 86 -3.46 3.37 12.10
CA THR A 86 -3.30 2.25 11.17
C THR A 86 -3.74 2.63 9.74
N VAL A 87 -4.87 3.32 9.60
CA VAL A 87 -5.37 3.83 8.31
C VAL A 87 -4.45 4.90 7.74
N SER A 88 -3.95 5.83 8.56
CA SER A 88 -3.00 6.84 8.12
C SER A 88 -1.69 6.23 7.61
N ALA A 89 -1.17 5.20 8.30
CA ALA A 89 0.01 4.46 7.87
C ALA A 89 -0.21 3.76 6.52
N ALA A 90 -1.36 3.08 6.38
CA ALA A 90 -1.77 2.42 5.14
C ALA A 90 -1.87 3.41 3.97
N LEU A 91 -2.54 4.55 4.18
CA LEU A 91 -2.68 5.62 3.19
C LEU A 91 -1.31 6.15 2.74
N LYS A 92 -0.38 6.41 3.66
CA LYS A 92 0.97 6.89 3.30
C LYS A 92 1.71 5.89 2.41
N GLY A 93 1.63 4.60 2.74
CA GLY A 93 2.19 3.51 1.94
C GLY A 93 1.66 3.51 0.51
N GLY A 94 0.35 3.38 0.36
CA GLY A 94 -0.24 3.26 -0.95
C GLY A 94 -0.29 4.56 -1.77
N THR A 95 -0.27 5.74 -1.13
CA THR A 95 -0.10 7.03 -1.86
C THR A 95 1.30 7.12 -2.46
N CYS A 96 2.33 6.71 -1.73
CA CYS A 96 3.69 6.67 -2.27
C CYS A 96 3.79 5.72 -3.48
N GLN A 97 3.19 4.53 -3.36
CA GLN A 97 3.13 3.60 -4.49
C GLN A 97 2.35 4.16 -5.69
N THR A 98 1.23 4.83 -5.43
CA THR A 98 0.42 5.50 -6.46
C THR A 98 1.26 6.49 -7.25
N VAL A 99 2.06 7.31 -6.57
CA VAL A 99 2.96 8.26 -7.21
C VAL A 99 4.00 7.54 -8.07
N VAL A 100 4.59 6.43 -7.61
CA VAL A 100 5.56 5.67 -8.41
C VAL A 100 4.93 5.06 -9.64
N VAL A 101 3.73 4.47 -9.52
CA VAL A 101 2.98 3.92 -10.65
C VAL A 101 2.64 5.02 -11.66
N LEU A 102 2.22 6.21 -11.20
CA LEU A 102 1.97 7.37 -12.05
C LEU A 102 3.25 7.88 -12.72
N ILE A 103 4.38 7.98 -12.03
CA ILE A 103 5.64 8.41 -12.68
C ILE A 103 6.06 7.39 -13.75
N GLY A 104 6.00 6.10 -13.45
CA GLY A 104 6.34 5.04 -14.41
C GLY A 104 5.46 5.06 -15.66
N LEU A 105 4.16 5.29 -15.49
CA LEU A 105 3.24 5.46 -16.61
C LEU A 105 3.51 6.76 -17.38
N GLY A 106 3.77 7.87 -16.68
CA GLY A 106 4.05 9.18 -17.26
C GLY A 106 5.23 9.13 -18.23
N LEU A 107 6.30 8.45 -17.80
CA LEU A 107 7.50 8.23 -18.60
C LEU A 107 7.25 7.32 -19.82
N SER A 108 6.25 6.43 -19.77
CA SER A 108 5.95 5.53 -20.87
C SER A 108 5.21 6.19 -22.04
N GLY A 109 4.75 7.44 -21.90
CA GLY A 109 4.07 8.20 -22.95
C GLY A 109 2.73 7.65 -23.42
N LYS A 110 2.21 6.59 -22.78
CA LYS A 110 0.99 5.86 -23.18
C LYS A 110 -0.31 6.43 -22.60
N ILE A 111 -0.29 7.65 -22.05
CA ILE A 111 -1.42 8.18 -21.28
C ILE A 111 -2.24 9.13 -22.13
N VAL A 112 -3.50 8.74 -22.34
CA VAL A 112 -4.53 9.58 -22.97
C VAL A 112 -5.52 10.12 -21.91
N ALA A 113 -5.51 9.62 -20.66
CA ALA A 113 -6.52 9.94 -19.65
C ALA A 113 -5.96 10.07 -18.21
N TRP A 114 -5.08 11.04 -18.00
CA TRP A 114 -4.42 11.27 -16.70
C TRP A 114 -5.34 11.51 -15.49
N PRO A 115 -6.45 12.26 -15.62
CA PRO A 115 -7.36 12.48 -14.50
C PRO A 115 -8.04 11.19 -14.02
N LEU A 116 -8.53 10.39 -14.97
CA LEU A 116 -9.23 9.13 -14.69
C LEU A 116 -8.30 8.11 -14.00
N THR A 117 -7.03 8.04 -14.42
CA THR A 117 -6.06 7.15 -13.79
C THR A 117 -5.77 7.52 -12.35
N VAL A 118 -5.72 8.83 -12.02
CA VAL A 118 -5.48 9.28 -10.65
C VAL A 118 -6.66 8.95 -9.76
N GLU A 119 -7.89 9.19 -10.22
CA GLU A 119 -9.11 8.89 -9.45
C GLU A 119 -9.28 7.38 -9.17
N VAL A 120 -9.10 6.54 -10.19
CA VAL A 120 -9.23 5.08 -10.05
C VAL A 120 -8.17 4.54 -9.08
N VAL A 121 -6.91 4.97 -9.22
CA VAL A 121 -5.83 4.47 -8.36
C VAL A 121 -5.98 4.96 -6.92
N SER A 122 -6.36 6.22 -6.71
CA SER A 122 -6.61 6.75 -5.36
C SER A 122 -7.82 6.10 -4.68
N GLY A 123 -8.89 5.81 -5.42
CA GLY A 123 -10.04 5.04 -4.93
C GLY A 123 -9.67 3.61 -4.52
N VAL A 124 -8.91 2.91 -5.36
CA VAL A 124 -8.39 1.57 -5.06
C VAL A 124 -7.49 1.59 -3.82
N ASN A 125 -6.60 2.57 -3.72
CA ASN A 125 -5.72 2.74 -2.55
C ASN A 125 -6.53 2.89 -1.25
N LEU A 126 -7.56 3.75 -1.26
CA LEU A 126 -8.42 3.95 -0.10
C LEU A 126 -9.16 2.67 0.31
N LEU A 127 -9.70 1.93 -0.67
CA LEU A 127 -10.40 0.67 -0.41
C LEU A 127 -9.47 -0.39 0.19
N ILE A 128 -8.25 -0.53 -0.35
CA ILE A 128 -7.24 -1.47 0.17
C ILE A 128 -6.82 -1.07 1.60
N ALA A 129 -6.55 0.22 1.83
CA ALA A 129 -6.19 0.71 3.15
C ALA A 129 -7.28 0.43 4.19
N LEU A 130 -8.54 0.68 3.85
CA LEU A 130 -9.68 0.39 4.72
C LEU A 130 -9.90 -1.10 4.94
N ALA A 131 -9.79 -1.93 3.89
CA ALA A 131 -9.96 -3.38 3.99
C ALA A 131 -8.89 -4.01 4.89
N ILE A 132 -7.61 -3.65 4.70
CA ILE A 132 -6.51 -4.18 5.52
C ILE A 132 -6.63 -3.64 6.95
N ALA A 133 -6.99 -2.36 7.15
CA ALA A 133 -7.19 -1.80 8.49
C ALA A 133 -8.32 -2.51 9.23
N ARG A 134 -9.41 -2.82 8.55
CA ARG A 134 -10.52 -3.58 9.14
C ARG A 134 -10.12 -5.01 9.47
N LEU A 135 -9.40 -5.70 8.59
CA LEU A 135 -8.88 -7.04 8.85
C LEU A 135 -7.94 -7.08 10.07
N SER A 136 -7.17 -6.01 10.30
CA SER A 136 -6.27 -5.91 11.45
C SER A 136 -6.99 -5.74 12.80
N LEU A 137 -8.29 -5.44 12.80
CA LEU A 137 -9.12 -5.32 14.01
C LEU A 137 -9.97 -6.56 14.32
N LEU A 138 -10.12 -7.48 13.35
CA LEU A 138 -10.92 -8.72 13.50
C LEU A 138 -10.17 -9.79 14.31
#